data_AF-A0A7D6IT14-F1
#
_entry.id   AF-A0A7D6IT14-F1
#
_cell.length_a   1.000
_cell.length_b   1.000
_cell.length_c   1.000
_cell.angle_alpha   90.00
_cell.angle_beta   90.00
_cell.angle_gamma   90.00
#
_symmetry.space_group_name_H-M   'P 1'
#
loop_
_entity.id
_entity.type
_entity.pdbx_description
1 polymer ?
#
loop_
_entity_poly.entity_id
_entity_poly.type
_entity_poly.pdbx_seq_one_letter_code
_entity_poly.pdbx_strand_id
1 'polypeptide(L)'
;MKGNSISEREFKERWSELHGGADTEGVVGGWLSFSYQAARVCVALRISPNLLTLLGLGTAIAMGLSEYAAIALLLLVISLFFDGIDGSVAILRGTESKWGELLDSLADRISEAFWLYMGWRLGIPAWVVITMWTIASTQEYARARLASLGHREIGVVTPTERPVRAIFMAFALLFYIFDIPGTVQLSYAFLALLTFSFIKVMRTASQVLR
;
A
#
# COMPACT_ATOMS: atom_id res chain seq x y z
N MET A 1 13.82 -24.03 19.61
CA MET A 1 12.72 -24.69 18.90
C MET A 1 12.94 -24.49 17.41
N LYS A 2 13.31 -25.54 16.67
CA LYS A 2 13.41 -25.51 15.21
C LYS A 2 11.98 -25.63 14.67
N GLY A 3 11.30 -24.50 14.47
CA GLY A 3 10.02 -24.48 13.75
C GLY A 3 10.31 -24.84 12.29
N ASN A 4 9.62 -25.84 11.77
CA ASN A 4 9.62 -26.16 10.33
C ASN A 4 9.26 -24.86 9.60
N SER A 5 10.20 -24.29 8.85
CA SER A 5 9.91 -23.12 8.03
C SER A 5 8.93 -23.55 6.95
N ILE A 6 7.76 -22.92 6.88
CA ILE A 6 6.78 -23.20 5.84
C ILE A 6 7.43 -23.06 4.47
N SER A 7 7.09 -23.98 3.57
CA SER A 7 7.56 -23.94 2.19
C SER A 7 7.00 -22.73 1.45
N GLU A 8 7.63 -22.33 0.35
CA GLU A 8 7.14 -21.20 -0.46
C GLU A 8 5.72 -21.45 -1.00
N ARG A 9 5.38 -22.71 -1.30
CA ARG A 9 4.03 -23.08 -1.75
C ARG A 9 3.00 -22.88 -0.64
N GLU A 10 3.27 -23.40 0.56
CA GLU A 10 2.39 -23.22 1.73
C GLU A 10 2.26 -21.74 2.11
N PHE A 11 3.33 -20.96 1.95
CA PHE A 11 3.30 -19.51 2.12
C PHE A 11 2.33 -18.83 1.13
N LYS A 12 2.41 -19.17 -0.16
CA LYS A 12 1.53 -18.60 -1.20
C LYS A 12 0.07 -19.01 -0.99
N GLU A 13 -0.18 -20.27 -0.65
CA GLU A 13 -1.51 -20.78 -0.29
C GLU A 13 -2.08 -19.99 0.89
N ARG A 14 -1.29 -19.83 1.97
CA ARG A 14 -1.72 -19.09 3.16
C ARG A 14 -1.96 -17.62 2.88
N TRP A 15 -1.12 -16.98 2.05
CA TRP A 15 -1.33 -15.61 1.62
C TRP A 15 -2.63 -15.47 0.82
N SER A 16 -2.90 -16.39 -0.10
CA SER A 16 -4.14 -16.39 -0.90
C SER A 16 -5.39 -16.51 0.00
N GLU A 17 -5.37 -17.42 0.98
CA GLU A 17 -6.47 -17.57 1.96
C GLU A 17 -6.78 -16.27 2.71
N LEU A 18 -5.73 -15.56 3.15
CA LEU A 18 -5.87 -14.29 3.86
C LEU A 18 -6.39 -13.15 2.98
N HIS A 19 -6.26 -13.28 1.65
CA HIS A 19 -6.67 -12.28 0.66
C HIS A 19 -7.90 -12.72 -0.16
N GLY A 20 -8.76 -13.56 0.42
CA GLY A 20 -10.03 -13.95 -0.21
C GLY A 20 -9.87 -14.86 -1.44
N GLY A 21 -8.83 -15.70 -1.45
CA GLY A 21 -8.53 -16.62 -2.55
C GLY A 21 -7.93 -15.95 -3.78
N ALA A 22 -7.21 -14.84 -3.60
CA ALA A 22 -6.55 -14.13 -4.68
C ALA A 22 -5.57 -15.02 -5.46
N ASP A 23 -5.52 -14.83 -6.78
CA ASP A 23 -4.58 -15.53 -7.65
C ASP A 23 -3.13 -15.21 -7.26
N THR A 24 -2.29 -16.24 -7.24
CA THR A 24 -0.87 -16.16 -6.86
C THR A 24 0.06 -16.47 -8.04
N GLU A 25 -0.45 -16.44 -9.27
CA GLU A 25 0.34 -16.58 -10.49
C GLU A 25 0.84 -15.23 -11.05
N GLY A 26 1.65 -15.29 -12.10
CA GLY A 26 2.15 -14.12 -12.83
C GLY A 26 2.98 -13.14 -11.99
N VAL A 27 2.67 -11.85 -12.09
CA VAL A 27 3.39 -10.77 -11.38
C VAL A 27 3.25 -10.90 -9.87
N VAL A 28 2.05 -11.28 -9.39
CA VAL A 28 1.79 -11.50 -7.97
C VAL A 28 2.63 -12.67 -7.47
N GLY A 29 2.67 -13.78 -8.21
CA GLY A 29 3.49 -14.93 -7.86
C GLY A 29 4.98 -14.64 -7.77
N GLY A 30 5.50 -13.86 -8.72
CA GLY A 30 6.90 -13.41 -8.71
C GLY A 30 7.21 -12.51 -7.52
N TRP A 31 6.30 -11.58 -7.20
CA TRP A 31 6.42 -10.74 -6.00
C TRP A 31 6.39 -11.58 -4.72
N LEU A 32 5.48 -12.55 -4.59
CA LEU A 32 5.37 -13.43 -3.43
C LEU A 32 6.61 -14.31 -3.24
N SER A 33 7.23 -14.77 -4.34
CA SER A 33 8.52 -15.46 -4.29
C SER A 33 9.61 -14.57 -3.70
N PHE A 34 9.70 -13.34 -4.17
CA PHE A 34 10.67 -12.36 -3.66
C PHE A 34 10.40 -12.01 -2.19
N SER A 35 9.16 -11.72 -1.83
CA SER A 35 8.75 -11.38 -0.46
C SER A 35 9.00 -12.54 0.49
N TYR A 36 8.78 -13.79 0.06
CA TYR A 36 9.11 -14.99 0.83
C TYR A 36 10.61 -15.05 1.18
N GLN A 37 11.49 -14.84 0.20
CA GLN A 37 12.94 -14.87 0.46
C GLN A 37 13.38 -13.73 1.38
N ALA A 38 12.88 -12.51 1.16
CA ALA A 38 13.16 -11.37 2.03
C ALA A 38 12.67 -11.62 3.46
N ALA A 39 11.43 -12.12 3.60
CA ALA A 39 10.83 -12.43 4.88
C ALA A 39 11.61 -13.51 5.63
N ARG A 40 12.15 -14.53 4.96
CA ARG A 40 13.03 -15.54 5.58
C ARG A 40 14.25 -14.92 6.23
N VAL A 41 14.88 -13.94 5.58
CA VAL A 41 16.02 -13.21 6.14
C VAL A 41 15.59 -12.43 7.39
N CYS A 42 14.48 -11.70 7.32
CA CYS A 42 13.94 -10.97 8.48
C CYS A 42 13.56 -11.91 9.64
N VAL A 43 13.02 -13.08 9.34
CA VAL A 43 12.71 -14.12 10.33
C VAL A 43 13.99 -14.60 11.03
N ALA A 44 15.03 -14.91 10.26
CA ALA A 44 16.34 -15.32 10.77
C ALA A 44 16.97 -14.23 11.66
N LEU A 45 16.82 -12.97 11.28
CA LEU A 45 17.29 -11.79 12.04
C LEU A 45 16.41 -11.42 13.24
N ARG A 46 15.33 -12.18 13.51
CA ARG A 46 14.40 -11.90 14.62
C ARG A 46 13.65 -10.57 14.53
N ILE A 47 13.54 -10.00 13.32
CA ILE A 47 12.75 -8.78 13.06
C ILE A 47 11.26 -9.12 13.12
N SER A 48 10.49 -8.37 13.91
CA SER A 48 9.04 -8.55 14.03
C SER A 48 8.27 -7.85 12.88
N PRO A 49 7.08 -8.33 12.50
CA PRO A 49 6.21 -7.67 11.52
C PRO A 49 5.93 -6.21 11.89
N ASN A 50 5.51 -5.94 13.13
CA ASN A 50 5.19 -4.58 13.57
C ASN A 50 6.39 -3.63 13.49
N LEU A 51 7.62 -4.12 13.66
CA LEU A 51 8.81 -3.28 13.47
C LEU A 51 8.98 -2.91 12.00
N LEU A 52 8.71 -3.83 11.07
CA LEU A 52 8.75 -3.54 9.63
C LEU A 52 7.69 -2.52 9.25
N THR A 53 6.46 -2.65 9.75
CA THR A 53 5.40 -1.64 9.55
C THR A 53 5.84 -0.26 10.05
N LEU A 54 6.44 -0.18 11.24
CA LEU A 54 6.94 1.09 11.81
C LEU A 54 8.14 1.65 11.03
N LEU A 55 9.03 0.80 10.49
CA LEU A 55 10.11 1.22 9.61
C LEU A 55 9.57 1.72 8.27
N GLY A 56 8.57 1.06 7.70
CA GLY A 56 7.84 1.49 6.51
C GLY A 56 7.22 2.87 6.71
N LEU A 57 6.55 3.08 7.84
CA LEU A 57 6.00 4.38 8.23
C LEU A 57 7.09 5.44 8.42
N GLY A 58 8.14 5.12 9.18
CA GLY A 58 9.25 6.06 9.42
C GLY A 58 9.95 6.49 8.13
N THR A 59 10.12 5.56 7.19
CA THR A 59 10.69 5.86 5.87
C THR A 59 9.73 6.65 4.98
N ALA A 60 8.41 6.44 5.06
CA ALA A 60 7.43 7.29 4.38
C ALA A 60 7.41 8.72 4.93
N ILE A 61 7.53 8.91 6.25
CA ILE A 61 7.64 10.23 6.87
C ILE A 61 8.93 10.92 6.39
N ALA A 62 10.06 10.21 6.44
CA ALA A 62 11.33 10.73 5.94
C ALA A 62 11.26 11.07 4.45
N MET A 63 10.57 10.27 3.64
CA MET A 63 10.29 10.54 2.23
C MET A 63 9.57 11.88 2.07
N GLY A 64 8.49 12.11 2.82
CA GLY A 64 7.71 13.35 2.76
C GLY A 64 8.49 14.59 3.18
N LEU A 65 9.44 14.43 4.11
CA LEU A 65 10.25 15.52 4.64
C LEU A 65 11.56 15.74 3.86
N SER A 66 11.96 14.81 3.00
CA SER A 66 13.19 14.91 2.21
C SER A 66 13.30 16.22 1.43
N GLU A 67 14.50 16.81 1.39
CA GLU A 67 14.77 18.00 0.57
C GLU A 67 15.06 17.63 -0.90
N TYR A 68 15.57 16.41 -1.13
CA TYR A 68 15.97 15.94 -2.44
C TYR A 68 14.96 14.93 -2.98
N ALA A 69 14.40 15.20 -4.17
CA ALA A 69 13.42 14.32 -4.81
C ALA A 69 13.98 12.92 -5.11
N ALA A 70 15.25 12.81 -5.48
CA ALA A 70 15.90 11.51 -5.70
C ALA A 70 15.97 10.66 -4.42
N ILE A 71 16.25 11.30 -3.28
CA ILE A 71 16.23 10.63 -1.96
C ILE A 71 14.79 10.27 -1.59
N ALA A 72 13.81 11.13 -1.87
CA ALA A 72 12.40 10.84 -1.64
C ALA A 72 11.94 9.61 -2.45
N LEU A 73 12.36 9.49 -3.72
CA LEU A 73 12.06 8.33 -4.56
C LEU A 73 12.67 7.04 -3.98
N LEU A 74 13.93 7.10 -3.53
CA LEU A 74 14.56 5.96 -2.87
C LEU A 74 13.81 5.56 -1.59
N LEU A 75 13.45 6.53 -0.76
CA LEU A 75 12.73 6.30 0.50
C LEU A 75 11.31 5.77 0.26
N LEU A 76 10.63 6.21 -0.81
CA LEU A 76 9.34 5.65 -1.22
C LEU A 76 9.47 4.15 -1.53
N VAL A 77 10.48 3.75 -2.30
CA VAL A 77 10.72 2.33 -2.64
C VAL A 77 11.04 1.52 -1.39
N ILE A 78 11.89 2.04 -0.49
CA ILE A 78 12.22 1.36 0.78
C ILE A 78 10.98 1.21 1.67
N SER A 79 10.13 2.24 1.74
CA SER A 79 8.89 2.20 2.51
C SER A 79 7.94 1.10 2.00
N LEU A 80 7.71 1.06 0.68
CA LEU A 80 6.89 0.04 0.03
C LEU A 80 7.47 -1.37 0.19
N PHE A 81 8.80 -1.49 0.24
CA PHE A 81 9.45 -2.76 0.50
C PHE A 81 9.13 -3.28 1.90
N PHE A 82 9.30 -2.45 2.94
CA PHE A 82 9.01 -2.87 4.33
C PHE A 82 7.55 -3.25 4.54
N ASP A 83 6.66 -2.43 3.99
CA ASP A 83 5.23 -2.66 3.95
C ASP A 83 4.87 -3.99 3.27
N GLY A 84 5.40 -4.25 2.08
CA GLY A 84 5.07 -5.47 1.35
C GLY A 84 5.62 -6.77 1.98
N ILE A 85 6.60 -6.69 2.88
CA ILE A 85 7.18 -7.87 3.53
C ILE A 85 6.71 -8.10 4.97
N ASP A 86 6.04 -7.14 5.61
CA ASP A 86 5.65 -7.29 7.03
C ASP A 86 4.61 -8.41 7.23
N GLY A 87 3.60 -8.48 6.38
CA GLY A 87 2.62 -9.55 6.32
C GLY A 87 3.27 -10.87 5.92
N SER A 88 4.28 -10.83 5.05
CA SER A 88 5.05 -12.03 4.70
C SER A 88 5.80 -12.58 5.91
N VAL A 89 6.41 -11.72 6.73
CA VAL A 89 7.06 -12.10 7.99
C VAL A 89 6.04 -12.59 9.02
N ALA A 90 4.85 -11.99 9.07
CA ALA A 90 3.78 -12.43 9.97
C ALA A 90 3.34 -13.87 9.66
N ILE A 91 3.09 -14.18 8.38
CA ILE A 91 2.73 -15.52 7.91
C ILE A 91 3.84 -16.52 8.22
N LEU A 92 5.10 -16.21 7.89
CA LEU A 92 6.23 -17.12 8.15
C LEU A 92 6.44 -17.42 9.63
N ARG A 93 6.10 -16.49 10.52
CA ARG A 93 6.23 -16.65 11.98
C ARG A 93 4.98 -17.26 12.62
N GLY A 94 3.85 -17.32 11.92
CA GLY A 94 2.56 -17.64 12.52
C GLY A 94 2.13 -16.59 13.57
N THR A 95 2.45 -15.32 13.33
CA THR A 95 2.18 -14.21 14.26
C THR A 95 1.22 -13.18 13.66
N GLU A 96 0.39 -13.58 12.70
CA GLU A 96 -0.70 -12.75 12.19
C GLU A 96 -1.63 -12.35 13.35
N SER A 97 -1.99 -11.06 13.43
CA SER A 97 -2.77 -10.55 14.55
C SER A 97 -3.62 -9.36 14.15
N LYS A 98 -4.78 -9.21 14.80
CA LYS A 98 -5.68 -8.06 14.61
C LYS A 98 -5.02 -6.71 14.90
N TRP A 99 -4.08 -6.68 15.85
CA TRP A 99 -3.31 -5.48 16.13
C TRP A 99 -2.35 -5.13 14.98
N GLY A 100 -1.68 -6.13 14.41
CA GLY A 100 -0.81 -5.95 13.23
C GLY A 100 -1.60 -5.43 12.03
N GLU A 101 -2.74 -6.06 11.71
CA GLU A 101 -3.64 -5.62 10.64
C GLU A 101 -4.11 -4.16 10.81
N LEU A 102 -4.47 -3.77 12.04
CA LEU A 102 -4.85 -2.39 12.35
C LEU A 102 -3.66 -1.43 12.21
N LEU A 103 -2.50 -1.81 12.75
CA LEU A 103 -1.28 -0.99 12.70
C LEU A 103 -0.85 -0.73 11.25
N ASP A 104 -0.85 -1.76 10.41
CA ASP A 104 -0.55 -1.70 8.98
C ASP A 104 -1.52 -0.75 8.25
N SER A 105 -2.82 -0.96 8.44
CA SER A 105 -3.86 -0.09 7.86
C SER A 105 -3.71 1.38 8.26
N LEU A 106 -3.31 1.67 9.51
CA LEU A 106 -3.07 3.03 9.99
C LEU A 106 -1.77 3.61 9.43
N ALA A 107 -0.69 2.83 9.42
CA ALA A 107 0.59 3.21 8.83
C ALA A 107 0.44 3.57 7.35
N ASP A 108 -0.40 2.85 6.61
CA ASP A 108 -0.75 3.13 5.22
C ASP A 108 -1.39 4.49 5.01
N ARG A 109 -2.39 4.83 5.82
CA ARG A 109 -3.09 6.13 5.71
C ARG A 109 -2.15 7.29 5.98
N ILE A 110 -1.26 7.14 6.97
CA ILE A 110 -0.28 8.16 7.32
C ILE A 110 0.80 8.24 6.23
N SER A 111 1.30 7.11 5.73
CA SER A 111 2.31 7.05 4.67
C SER A 111 1.82 7.73 3.39
N GLU A 112 0.59 7.42 2.96
CA GLU A 112 -0.02 8.09 1.80
C GLU A 112 -0.19 9.61 2.00
N ALA A 113 -0.44 10.07 3.24
CA ALA A 113 -0.48 11.50 3.54
C ALA A 113 0.89 12.16 3.32
N PHE A 114 1.98 11.51 3.73
CA PHE A 114 3.34 12.02 3.52
C PHE A 114 3.79 11.95 2.06
N TRP A 115 3.32 10.96 1.29
CA TRP A 115 3.52 10.93 -0.17
C TRP A 115 2.88 12.15 -0.82
N LEU A 116 1.62 12.43 -0.50
CA LEU A 116 0.89 13.56 -1.05
C LEU A 116 1.42 14.91 -0.54
N TYR A 117 1.94 14.97 0.69
CA TYR A 117 2.68 16.12 1.20
C TYR A 117 3.94 16.41 0.37
N MET A 118 4.71 15.37 0.02
CA MET A 118 5.81 15.53 -0.95
C MET A 118 5.28 16.05 -2.29
N GLY A 119 4.20 15.47 -2.81
CA GLY A 119 3.55 15.94 -4.02
C GLY A 119 3.25 17.45 -4.03
N TRP A 120 2.75 17.99 -2.93
CA TRP A 120 2.55 19.44 -2.76
C TRP A 120 3.87 20.22 -2.82
N ARG A 121 4.93 19.73 -2.17
CA ARG A 121 6.27 20.34 -2.24
C ARG A 121 6.86 20.32 -3.64
N LEU A 122 6.48 19.36 -4.48
CA LEU A 122 6.86 19.30 -5.90
C LEU A 122 6.03 20.25 -6.79
N GLY A 123 5.08 21.00 -6.22
CA GLY A 123 4.26 21.99 -6.93
C GLY A 123 2.85 21.52 -7.30
N ILE A 124 2.40 20.35 -6.83
CA ILE A 124 1.00 19.95 -6.98
C ILE A 124 0.13 20.89 -6.11
N PRO A 125 -0.95 21.49 -6.63
CA PRO A 125 -1.77 22.42 -5.84
C PRO A 125 -2.30 21.76 -4.55
N ALA A 126 -2.27 22.50 -3.44
CA ALA A 126 -2.65 21.99 -2.12
C ALA A 126 -4.06 21.37 -2.12
N TRP A 127 -5.01 21.99 -2.81
CA TRP A 127 -6.37 21.47 -2.90
C TRP A 127 -6.42 20.09 -3.59
N VAL A 128 -5.57 19.83 -4.60
CA VAL A 128 -5.52 18.55 -5.31
C VAL A 128 -5.04 17.44 -4.38
N VAL A 129 -3.93 17.66 -3.68
CA VAL A 129 -3.38 16.64 -2.76
C VAL A 129 -4.33 16.36 -1.59
N ILE A 130 -5.00 17.39 -1.06
CA ILE A 130 -6.00 17.25 0.01
C ILE A 130 -7.20 16.45 -0.51
N THR A 131 -7.71 16.79 -1.70
CA THR A 131 -8.83 16.05 -2.31
C THR A 131 -8.45 14.60 -2.60
N MET A 132 -7.25 14.33 -3.13
CA MET A 132 -6.76 12.97 -3.35
C MET A 132 -6.72 12.17 -2.06
N TRP A 133 -6.10 12.70 -1.01
CA TRP A 133 -6.02 12.00 0.29
C TRP A 133 -7.42 11.75 0.87
N THR A 134 -8.32 12.73 0.76
CA THR A 134 -9.70 12.61 1.24
C THR A 134 -10.46 11.50 0.52
N ILE A 135 -10.41 11.47 -0.82
CA ILE A 135 -11.10 10.44 -1.62
C ILE A 135 -10.50 9.06 -1.34
N ALA A 136 -9.17 8.92 -1.38
CA ALA A 136 -8.50 7.64 -1.12
C ALA A 136 -8.81 7.11 0.28
N SER A 137 -8.69 7.95 1.31
CA SER A 137 -8.97 7.57 2.70
C SER A 137 -10.45 7.23 2.91
N THR A 138 -11.37 7.97 2.27
CA THR A 138 -12.80 7.67 2.33
C THR A 138 -13.13 6.36 1.61
N GLN A 139 -12.47 6.06 0.49
CA GLN A 139 -12.60 4.79 -0.23
C GLN A 139 -12.20 3.61 0.66
N GLU A 140 -11.02 3.67 1.29
CA GLU A 140 -10.55 2.61 2.19
C GLU A 140 -11.44 2.49 3.44
N TYR A 141 -11.89 3.62 3.99
CA TYR A 141 -12.83 3.61 5.11
C TYR A 141 -14.17 2.97 4.74
N ALA A 142 -14.70 3.25 3.54
CA ALA A 142 -15.92 2.63 3.06
C ALA A 142 -15.76 1.11 2.97
N ARG A 143 -14.62 0.62 2.44
CA ARG A 143 -14.31 -0.81 2.39
C ARG A 143 -14.23 -1.44 3.78
N ALA A 144 -13.48 -0.82 4.70
CA ALA A 144 -13.37 -1.28 6.08
C ALA A 144 -14.73 -1.29 6.80
N ARG A 145 -15.56 -0.28 6.57
CA ARG A 145 -16.89 -0.19 7.20
C ARG A 145 -17.84 -1.26 6.68
N LEU A 146 -17.85 -1.52 5.37
CA LEU A 146 -18.63 -2.61 4.77
C LEU A 146 -18.20 -3.98 5.30
N ALA A 147 -16.88 -4.21 5.45
CA ALA A 147 -16.38 -5.42 6.09
C ALA A 147 -16.88 -5.57 7.53
N SER A 148 -16.97 -4.46 8.28
CA SER A 148 -17.55 -4.45 9.63
C SER A 148 -19.07 -4.71 9.67
N LEU A 149 -19.78 -4.50 8.55
CA LEU A 149 -21.20 -4.82 8.38
C LEU A 149 -21.43 -6.28 7.92
N GLY A 150 -20.37 -7.09 7.80
CA GLY A 150 -20.45 -8.48 7.35
C GLY A 150 -20.15 -8.70 5.87
N HIS A 151 -19.88 -7.65 5.10
CA HIS A 151 -19.57 -7.73 3.67
C HIS A 151 -18.06 -7.60 3.44
N ARG A 152 -17.32 -8.67 3.75
CA ARG A 152 -15.84 -8.67 3.71
C ARG A 152 -15.25 -8.65 2.29
N GLU A 153 -15.97 -9.19 1.30
CA GLU A 153 -15.51 -9.27 -0.07
C GLU A 153 -16.24 -8.25 -0.95
N ILE A 154 -15.76 -7.02 -0.94
CA ILE A 154 -16.13 -6.07 -1.99
C ILE A 154 -15.25 -6.44 -3.18
N GLY A 155 -15.70 -7.41 -3.98
CA GLY A 155 -14.99 -7.97 -5.15
C GLY A 155 -14.72 -6.98 -6.30
N VAL A 156 -14.67 -5.68 -6.00
CA VAL A 156 -14.32 -4.62 -6.92
C VAL A 156 -12.88 -4.22 -6.68
N VAL A 157 -12.03 -4.63 -7.61
CA VAL A 157 -10.71 -4.03 -7.82
C VAL A 157 -10.89 -2.74 -8.63
N THR A 158 -10.26 -1.67 -8.16
CA THR A 158 -10.26 -0.36 -8.79
C THR A 158 -8.90 -0.06 -9.42
N PRO A 159 -8.82 0.80 -10.44
CA PRO A 159 -7.53 1.18 -11.02
C PRO A 159 -6.69 2.09 -10.11
N THR A 160 -7.17 2.46 -8.91
CA THR A 160 -6.43 3.30 -7.95
C THR A 160 -6.22 2.59 -6.62
N GLU A 161 -6.05 1.26 -6.65
CA GLU A 161 -5.53 0.53 -5.48
C GLU A 161 -4.19 1.12 -5.03
N ARG A 162 -3.83 0.89 -3.77
CA ARG A 162 -2.64 1.45 -3.13
C ARG A 162 -1.34 1.32 -3.95
N PRO A 163 -1.01 0.17 -4.57
CA PRO A 163 0.17 0.08 -5.43
C PRO A 163 0.16 1.07 -6.59
N VAL A 164 -1.01 1.37 -7.17
CA VAL A 164 -1.13 2.35 -8.26
C VAL A 164 -0.98 3.78 -7.75
N ARG A 165 -1.46 4.08 -6.53
CA ARG A 165 -1.20 5.38 -5.86
C ARG A 165 0.29 5.60 -5.60
N ALA A 166 1.00 4.55 -5.21
CA ALA A 166 2.46 4.58 -5.06
C ALA A 166 3.18 4.79 -6.40
N ILE A 167 2.73 4.11 -7.48
CA ILE A 167 3.25 4.32 -8.83
C ILE A 167 3.03 5.77 -9.30
N PHE A 168 1.84 6.34 -9.07
CA PHE A 168 1.58 7.75 -9.35
C PHE A 168 2.60 8.66 -8.66
N MET A 169 2.86 8.43 -7.36
CA MET A 169 3.83 9.22 -6.62
C MET A 169 5.25 9.05 -7.17
N ALA A 170 5.65 7.84 -7.55
CA ALA A 170 6.94 7.59 -8.20
C ALA A 170 7.08 8.36 -9.52
N PHE A 171 6.03 8.39 -10.35
CA PHE A 171 6.02 9.19 -11.58
C PHE A 171 6.09 10.70 -11.31
N ALA A 172 5.37 11.21 -10.31
CA ALA A 172 5.45 12.62 -9.94
C ALA A 172 6.87 13.03 -9.50
N LEU A 173 7.57 12.15 -8.76
CA LEU A 173 8.97 12.34 -8.40
C LEU A 173 9.90 12.27 -9.62
N LEU A 174 9.72 11.28 -10.50
CA LEU A 174 10.52 11.15 -11.71
C LEU A 174 10.37 12.37 -12.63
N PHE A 175 9.15 12.88 -12.79
CA PHE A 175 8.89 14.08 -13.58
C PHE A 175 9.67 15.26 -13.02
N TYR A 176 9.65 15.43 -11.70
CA TYR A 176 10.42 16.49 -11.05
C TYR A 176 11.94 16.28 -11.18
N ILE A 177 12.46 15.07 -10.95
CA ILE A 177 13.89 14.74 -11.01
C ILE A 177 14.47 15.00 -12.40
N PHE A 178 13.73 14.66 -13.45
CA PHE A 178 14.17 14.80 -14.84
C PHE A 178 13.68 16.08 -15.52
N ASP A 179 13.11 17.02 -14.77
CA ASP A 179 12.56 18.28 -15.27
C ASP A 179 11.55 18.08 -16.43
N ILE A 180 10.76 17.01 -16.35
CA ILE A 180 9.70 16.69 -17.31
C ILE A 180 8.47 17.56 -16.96
N PRO A 181 8.00 18.43 -17.87
CA PRO A 181 6.79 19.20 -17.62
C PRO A 181 5.58 18.26 -17.58
N GLY A 182 4.62 18.54 -16.68
CA GLY A 182 3.35 17.81 -16.67
C GLY A 182 2.89 17.29 -15.31
N THR A 183 3.63 17.51 -14.21
CA THR A 183 3.29 16.97 -12.88
C THR A 183 1.87 17.37 -12.44
N VAL A 184 1.44 18.59 -12.73
CA VAL A 184 0.09 19.07 -12.39
C VAL A 184 -0.98 18.39 -13.25
N GLN A 185 -0.73 18.24 -14.56
CA GLN A 185 -1.64 17.56 -15.50
C GLN A 185 -1.78 16.07 -15.15
N LEU A 186 -0.66 15.40 -14.83
CA LEU A 186 -0.62 14.03 -14.31
C LEU A 186 -1.48 13.92 -13.05
N SER A 187 -1.37 14.89 -12.14
CA SER A 187 -2.15 14.92 -10.90
C SER A 187 -3.65 15.09 -11.17
N TYR A 188 -4.05 15.95 -12.11
CA TYR A 188 -5.47 16.06 -12.49
C TYR A 188 -6.02 14.78 -13.13
N ALA A 189 -5.24 14.13 -14.00
CA ALA A 189 -5.62 12.85 -14.58
C ALA A 189 -5.79 11.78 -13.49
N PHE A 190 -4.85 11.72 -12.54
CA PHE A 190 -4.92 10.77 -11.43
C PHE A 190 -6.10 11.06 -10.50
N LEU A 191 -6.40 12.32 -10.21
CA LEU A 191 -7.56 12.72 -9.41
C LEU A 191 -8.88 12.27 -10.06
N ALA A 192 -9.00 12.41 -11.39
CA ALA A 192 -10.17 11.93 -12.12
C ALA A 192 -10.31 10.41 -12.01
N LEU A 193 -9.22 9.65 -12.16
CA LEU A 193 -9.21 8.20 -12.02
C LEU A 193 -9.56 7.73 -10.59
N LEU A 194 -9.06 8.45 -9.58
CA LEU A 194 -9.37 8.21 -8.18
C LEU A 194 -10.84 8.48 -7.87
N THR A 195 -11.40 9.56 -8.42
CA THR A 195 -12.83 9.89 -8.29
C THR A 195 -13.69 8.81 -8.94
N PHE A 196 -13.32 8.34 -10.15
CA PHE A 196 -14.01 7.24 -10.81
C PHE A 196 -13.97 5.94 -9.99
N SER A 197 -12.81 5.62 -9.41
CA SER A 197 -12.63 4.45 -8.55
C SER A 197 -13.53 4.51 -7.31
N PHE A 198 -13.58 5.66 -6.65
CA PHE A 198 -14.44 5.88 -5.50
C PHE A 198 -15.93 5.71 -5.84
N ILE A 199 -16.38 6.28 -6.95
CA ILE A 199 -17.76 6.11 -7.43
C ILE A 199 -18.06 4.63 -7.68
N LYS A 200 -17.13 3.88 -8.28
CA LYS A 200 -17.30 2.44 -8.52
C LYS A 200 -17.48 1.68 -7.21
N VAL A 201 -16.65 1.94 -6.20
CA VAL A 201 -16.75 1.33 -4.87
C VAL A 201 -18.09 1.67 -4.21
N MET A 202 -18.50 2.94 -4.23
CA MET A 202 -19.76 3.36 -3.60
C MET A 202 -21.00 2.81 -4.32
N ARG A 203 -20.97 2.66 -5.65
CA ARG A 203 -22.05 1.99 -6.40
C ARG A 203 -22.18 0.53 -6.00
N THR A 204 -21.07 -0.18 -5.93
CA THR A 204 -21.09 -1.58 -5.48
C THR A 204 -21.51 -1.72 -4.03
N ALA A 205 -21.03 -0.84 -3.14
CA ALA A 205 -21.48 -0.78 -1.76
C ALA A 205 -23.00 -0.64 -1.67
N SER A 206 -23.58 0.27 -2.45
CA SER A 206 -25.04 0.46 -2.49
C SER A 206 -25.79 -0.74 -3.05
N GLN A 207 -25.20 -1.53 -3.95
CA GLN A 207 -25.83 -2.74 -4.49
C GLN A 207 -25.81 -3.89 -3.49
N VAL A 208 -24.72 -4.03 -2.75
CA VAL A 208 -24.53 -5.10 -1.75
C VAL A 208 -25.39 -4.90 -0.50
N LEU A 209 -25.69 -3.63 -0.15
CA LEU A 209 -26.50 -3.28 1.03
C LEU A 209 -28.02 -3.25 0.76
N ARG A 210 -28.46 -3.46 -0.47
CA ARG A 210 -29.89 -3.56 -0.83
C ARG A 210 -30.34 -5.00 -0.80
#